data_AF-M0A729-F1
#
_entry.id   AF-M0A729-F1
#
_cell.length_a   1.000
_cell.length_b   1.000
_cell.length_c   1.000
_cell.angle_alpha   90.00
_cell.angle_beta   90.00
_cell.angle_gamma   90.00
#
_symmetry.space_group_name_H-M   'P 1'
#
loop_
_entity.id
_entity.type
_entity.pdbx_description
1 polymer ?
#
loop_
_entity_poly.entity_id
_entity_poly.type
_entity_poly.pdbx_seq_one_letter_code
_entity_poly.pdbx_strand_id
1 'polypeptide(L)' 'MDKTSISRELDHDEFDPRGTLALIVLYFVVLTLMWLFTYFVEFLGNEPTVIGHLGLLAGL' A
#
# COMPACT_ATOMS: atom_id res chain seq x y z
N MET A 1 2.49 -42.05 -21.91
CA MET A 1 2.77 -40.67 -21.46
C MET A 1 1.81 -40.39 -20.31
N ASP A 2 2.16 -40.85 -19.12
CA ASP A 2 1.32 -40.68 -17.93
C ASP A 2 1.47 -39.25 -17.41
N LYS A 3 0.34 -38.57 -17.22
CA LYS A 3 0.26 -37.23 -16.62
C LYS A 3 -0.25 -37.39 -15.19
N THR A 4 0.49 -38.11 -14.36
CA THR A 4 0.28 -38.06 -12.91
C THR A 4 0.95 -36.80 -12.38
N SER A 5 0.27 -35.67 -12.52
CA SER A 5 0.61 -34.45 -11.78
C SER A 5 0.40 -34.74 -10.30
N ILE A 6 1.46 -35.13 -9.60
CA ILE A 6 1.44 -35.32 -8.15
C ILE A 6 1.34 -33.93 -7.52
N SER A 7 0.12 -33.47 -7.27
CA SER A 7 -0.13 -32.35 -6.37
C SER A 7 0.16 -32.82 -4.95
N ARG A 8 1.40 -32.61 -4.50
CA ARG A 8 1.79 -32.78 -3.09
C ARG A 8 1.16 -31.67 -2.28
N GLU A 9 0.48 -32.02 -1.19
CA GLU A 9 0.04 -31.05 -0.18
C GLU A 9 1.30 -30.41 0.44
N LEU A 10 1.48 -29.10 0.25
CA LEU A 10 2.55 -28.36 0.92
C LEU A 10 2.20 -28.24 2.39
N ASP A 11 3.11 -28.67 3.26
CA ASP A 11 2.98 -28.44 4.69
C ASP A 11 3.22 -26.96 5.01
N HIS A 12 2.60 -26.45 6.07
CA HIS A 12 2.67 -25.02 6.41
C HIS A 12 4.11 -24.59 6.74
N ASP A 13 4.93 -25.52 7.22
CA ASP A 13 6.32 -25.30 7.60
C ASP A 13 7.27 -25.16 6.40
N GLU A 14 6.87 -25.64 5.22
CA GLU A 14 7.64 -25.47 3.97
C GLU A 14 7.39 -24.12 3.30
N PHE A 15 6.39 -23.35 3.75
CA PHE A 15 6.06 -22.06 3.18
C PHE A 15 7.02 -20.96 3.68
N ASP A 16 7.91 -20.48 2.82
CA ASP A 16 8.78 -19.31 3.09
C ASP A 16 8.22 -18.03 2.44
N PRO A 17 7.52 -17.15 3.17
CA PRO A 17 6.86 -15.97 2.62
C PRO A 17 7.78 -14.79 2.33
N ARG A 18 9.10 -14.96 2.27
CA ARG A 18 10.05 -13.84 2.02
C ARG A 18 9.73 -13.07 0.73
N GLY A 19 9.33 -13.75 -0.34
CA GLY A 19 8.95 -13.11 -1.60
C GLY A 19 7.72 -12.23 -1.46
N THR A 20 6.64 -12.76 -0.87
CA THR A 20 5.40 -12.01 -0.61
C THR A 20 5.65 -10.83 0.34
N LEU A 21 6.46 -11.04 1.39
CA LEU A 21 6.85 -9.98 2.32
C LEU A 21 7.61 -8.86 1.60
N ALA A 22 8.55 -9.21 0.72
CA ALA A 22 9.29 -8.22 -0.08
C ALA A 22 8.36 -7.40 -0.98
N LEU A 23 7.35 -8.02 -1.59
CA LEU A 23 6.35 -7.33 -2.41
C LEU A 23 5.49 -6.36 -1.58
N ILE A 24 5.04 -6.79 -0.40
CA ILE A 24 4.26 -5.95 0.51
C ILE A 24 5.07 -4.74 0.98
N VAL A 25 6.33 -4.96 1.38
CA VAL A 25 7.23 -3.89 1.83
C VAL A 25 7.50 -2.91 0.69
N LEU A 26 7.79 -3.41 -0.52
CA LEU A 26 7.99 -2.57 -1.70
C LEU A 26 6.75 -1.72 -1.99
N TYR A 27 5.57 -2.34 -1.98
CA TYR A 27 4.31 -1.64 -2.19
C TYR A 27 4.07 -0.55 -1.14
N PHE A 28 4.30 -0.86 0.14
CA PHE A 28 4.17 0.09 1.24
C PHE A 28 5.13 1.29 1.09
N VAL A 29 6.37 1.04 0.67
CA VAL A 29 7.35 2.09 0.40
C VAL A 29 6.89 2.99 -0.72
N VAL A 30 6.42 2.42 -1.84
CA VAL A 30 5.89 3.21 -2.98
C VAL A 30 4.70 4.05 -2.55
N LEU A 31 3.74 3.49 -1.80
CA LEU A 31 2.60 4.22 -1.28
C LEU A 31 3.02 5.37 -0.37
N THR A 32 3.94 5.12 0.57
CA THR A 32 4.41 6.13 1.53
C THR A 32 5.16 7.26 0.81
N LEU A 33 5.98 6.93 -0.18
CA LEU A 33 6.69 7.92 -1.00
C LEU A 33 5.71 8.78 -1.80
N MET A 34 4.71 8.16 -2.44
CA MET A 34 3.67 8.89 -3.16
C MET A 34 2.88 9.79 -2.21
N TRP A 35 2.50 9.29 -1.04
CA TRP A 35 1.80 10.06 -0.02
C TRP A 35 2.62 11.27 0.46
N LEU A 36 3.89 11.06 0.81
CA LEU A 36 4.81 12.14 1.19
C LEU A 36 4.97 13.16 0.06
N PHE A 37 5.11 12.70 -1.19
CA PHE A 37 5.21 13.56 -2.35
C PHE A 37 3.96 14.42 -2.53
N THR A 38 2.76 13.84 -2.43
CA THR A 38 1.51 14.61 -2.49
C THR A 38 1.38 15.60 -1.35
N TYR A 39 1.82 15.25 -0.14
CA TYR A 39 1.85 16.16 1.00
C TYR A 39 2.77 17.35 0.71
N PHE A 40 3.97 17.14 0.18
CA PHE A 40 4.84 18.24 -0.21
C PHE A 40 4.21 19.11 -1.31
N VAL A 41 3.57 18.51 -2.32
CA VAL A 41 2.90 19.27 -3.40
C VAL A 41 1.74 20.13 -2.87
N GLU A 42 1.01 19.66 -1.85
CA GLU A 42 -0.11 20.38 -1.25
C GLU A 42 0.34 21.44 -0.23
N PHE A 43 1.35 21.13 0.59
CA PHE A 43 1.70 21.93 1.77
C PHE A 43 3.03 22.70 1.66
N LEU A 44 3.90 22.46 0.67
CA LEU A 44 5.01 23.38 0.34
C LEU A 44 4.52 24.48 -0.62
N GLY A 45 4.25 25.66 -0.06
CA GLY A 45 4.13 26.90 -0.84
C GLY A 45 2.72 27.36 -1.20
N ASN A 46 1.68 26.60 -0.86
CA ASN A 46 0.28 27.04 -0.91
C ASN A 46 -0.42 26.77 0.44
N GLU A 47 -1.32 27.65 0.85
CA GLU A 47 -2.18 27.44 2.01
C GLU A 47 -3.13 26.24 1.77
N PRO A 48 -3.59 25.51 2.81
CA PRO A 48 -4.37 24.27 2.68
C PRO A 48 -5.62 24.46 1.81
N THR A 49 -5.58 24.03 0.54
CA THR A 49 -6.69 24.22 -0.41
C THR A 49 -7.92 23.38 -0.07
N VAL A 50 -7.78 22.32 0.74
CA VAL A 50 -8.87 21.38 1.07
C VAL A 50 -9.67 21.78 2.33
N ILE A 51 -9.20 22.74 3.14
CA ILE A 51 -9.94 23.25 4.31
C ILE A 51 -10.74 24.53 3.97
N GLY A 52 -10.64 25.04 2.73
CA GLY A 52 -11.10 26.37 2.35
C GLY A 52 -12.60 26.66 2.52
N HIS A 53 -13.52 25.69 2.42
CA HIS A 53 -14.97 26.03 2.39
C HIS A 53 -15.95 25.07 3.10
N LEU A 54 -15.56 23.84 3.46
CA LEU A 54 -16.52 22.85 4.02
C LEU A 54 -16.38 22.60 5.53
N GLY A 55 -15.36 23.15 6.19
CA GLY A 55 -15.18 23.03 7.65
C GLY A 55 -16.14 23.89 8.49
N LEU A 56 -16.87 24.82 7.88
CA LEU A 56 -17.74 25.77 8.59
C LEU A 56 -19.19 25.27 8.77
N LEU A 57 -19.60 24.22 8.04
CA LEU A 57 -20.97 23.68 8.07
C LEU A 57 -21.12 22.38 8.89
N ALA A 58 -20.02 21.76 9.32
CA ALA A 58 -20.05 20.49 10.08
C ALA A 58 -19.95 20.67 11.60
N GLY A 59 -19.94 21.92 12.09
CA GLY A 59 -19.76 22.27 13.52
C GLY A 59 -20.88 23.11 14.13
N LEU A 60 -22.05 23.20 13.48
CA LEU A 60 -23.29 23.77 14.02
C LEU A 60 -24.43 22.76 13.91
#